data_AF-A0A3N1CYR9-F1
#
_entry.id   AF-A0A3N1CYR9-F1
#
_cell.length_a   1.000
_cell.length_b   1.000
_cell.length_c   1.000
_cell.angle_alpha   90.00
_cell.angle_beta   90.00
_cell.angle_gamma   90.00
#
_symmetry.space_group_name_H-M   'P 1'
#
loop_
_entity.id
_entity.type
_entity.pdbx_description
1 polymer ?
#
loop_
_entity_poly.entity_id
_entity_poly.type
_entity_poly.pdbx_seq_one_letter_code
_entity_poly.pdbx_strand_id
1 'polypeptide(L)'
;MNGLDLLAGLGFGDASTRADWAALTTRSRGLAWRHLGRSDLPLGAAVETLRAAPGSPPRTGHAADWGDIWSGRSTMLDYNAVVCRDLRAGRPLLYDFTQTETAALDGGDTLFLPGSLVRGGIRETLPLLRWKGGGFVPHDRAEPLFLPLVKTRWNGTELPLLHLHRTRERAPVPIEYHSDLWARHRHRVTRILTTLVERAPDDRALAQVFSRAARRDGRVVRAPLVRDGRGFRMGDTWYGSAADVARTALLAVDAATATDDFDAVMRALPEAVPLAGVDVVALTYAVLGAHRPEGRPAGDGRPDVHVQWGALAMAGHPPGSKGYFARHAPKAAWMYDALVESLPWVSPVMFVIAPVAPFLLWAPDRDGADLAALEDLLARVRGRAAAVSAPARLAPEVRRTVAAWTADRPLSTALRDRLAWRSRLSAAPLPEAKLREPAGLAALSVAQACLTVDSLINAAAAAGKENR
;
A
#
# COMPACT_ATOMS: atom_id res chain seq x y z
N MET A 1 -21.71 -9.70 11.76
CA MET A 1 -20.89 -10.63 10.97
C MET A 1 -19.67 -10.99 11.80
N ASN A 2 -19.48 -12.26 12.14
CA ASN A 2 -18.26 -12.73 12.79
C ASN A 2 -17.13 -12.94 11.75
N GLY A 3 -15.90 -13.23 12.18
CA GLY A 3 -14.76 -13.39 11.26
C GLY A 3 -14.93 -14.54 10.25
N LEU A 4 -15.49 -15.68 10.65
CA LEU A 4 -15.77 -16.79 9.75
C LEU A 4 -16.85 -16.46 8.73
N ASP A 5 -17.90 -15.73 9.13
CA ASP A 5 -18.95 -15.27 8.22
C ASP A 5 -18.35 -14.36 7.13
N LEU A 6 -17.44 -13.45 7.52
CA LEU A 6 -16.75 -12.58 6.57
C LEU A 6 -15.87 -13.39 5.61
N LEU A 7 -15.11 -14.36 6.10
CA LEU A 7 -14.28 -15.23 5.26
C LEU A 7 -15.13 -16.05 4.29
N ALA A 8 -16.25 -16.62 4.76
CA ALA A 8 -17.18 -17.34 3.92
C ALA A 8 -17.81 -16.44 2.84
N GLY A 9 -18.24 -15.23 3.19
CA GLY A 9 -18.75 -14.23 2.24
C GLY A 9 -17.72 -13.82 1.18
N LEU A 10 -16.42 -13.88 1.50
CA LEU A 10 -15.32 -13.63 0.56
C LEU A 10 -14.90 -14.87 -0.26
N GLY A 11 -15.64 -15.98 -0.16
CA GLY A 11 -15.35 -17.22 -0.88
C GLY A 11 -14.31 -18.12 -0.20
N PHE A 12 -13.95 -17.86 1.07
CA PHE A 12 -13.02 -18.67 1.85
C PHE A 12 -13.73 -19.56 2.87
N GLY A 13 -14.74 -20.30 2.41
CA GLY A 13 -15.52 -21.25 3.23
C GLY A 13 -14.98 -22.67 3.25
N ASP A 14 -13.77 -22.91 2.74
CA ASP A 14 -13.19 -24.24 2.58
C ASP A 14 -12.59 -24.82 3.88
N ALA A 15 -12.27 -26.12 3.86
CA ALA A 15 -11.73 -26.82 5.01
C ALA A 15 -10.35 -26.30 5.48
N SER A 16 -9.49 -25.86 4.55
CA SER A 16 -8.19 -25.28 4.89
C SER A 16 -8.35 -23.94 5.62
N THR A 17 -9.29 -23.10 5.21
CA THR A 17 -9.62 -21.86 5.90
C THR A 17 -10.16 -22.09 7.31
N ARG A 18 -11.03 -23.09 7.49
CA ARG A 18 -11.49 -23.49 8.83
C ARG A 18 -10.36 -24.00 9.72
N ALA A 19 -9.44 -24.80 9.18
CA ALA A 19 -8.29 -25.31 9.92
C ALA A 19 -7.35 -24.18 10.37
N ASP A 20 -7.04 -23.23 9.49
CA ASP A 20 -6.24 -22.05 9.84
C ASP A 20 -6.95 -21.19 10.89
N TRP A 21 -8.26 -20.99 10.78
CA TRP A 21 -9.03 -20.26 11.79
C TRP A 21 -9.00 -20.95 13.17
N ALA A 22 -9.07 -22.28 13.21
CA ALA A 22 -8.94 -23.04 14.46
C ALA A 22 -7.54 -22.90 15.07
N ALA A 23 -6.49 -22.89 14.25
CA ALA A 23 -5.12 -22.65 14.71
C ALA A 23 -4.95 -21.23 15.30
N LEU A 24 -5.54 -20.21 14.66
CA LEU A 24 -5.60 -18.84 15.21
C LEU A 24 -6.38 -18.80 16.52
N THR A 25 -7.53 -19.48 16.61
CA THR A 25 -8.39 -19.53 17.81
C THR A 25 -7.68 -20.15 18.99
N THR A 26 -6.94 -21.23 18.77
CA THR A 26 -6.11 -21.89 19.79
C THR A 26 -4.81 -21.14 20.09
N ARG A 27 -4.53 -20.05 19.35
CA ARG A 27 -3.29 -19.26 19.42
C ARG A 27 -2.02 -20.09 19.16
N SER A 28 -2.15 -21.25 18.52
CA SER A 28 -1.02 -22.07 18.05
C SER A 28 -0.34 -21.49 16.81
N ARG A 29 -0.96 -20.46 16.21
CA ARG A 29 -0.43 -19.63 15.13
C ARG A 29 -0.92 -18.20 15.30
N GLY A 30 -0.06 -17.22 15.02
CA GLY A 30 -0.39 -15.79 15.07
C GLY A 30 -0.86 -15.20 13.74
N LEU A 31 -0.49 -15.82 12.61
CA LEU A 31 -0.85 -15.35 11.26
C LEU A 31 -1.27 -16.50 10.33
N ALA A 32 -2.43 -16.35 9.70
CA ALA A 32 -2.77 -17.05 8.46
C ALA A 32 -3.15 -16.02 7.39
N TRP A 33 -3.10 -16.37 6.11
CA TRP A 33 -3.45 -15.42 5.06
C TRP A 33 -4.17 -16.03 3.85
N ARG A 34 -4.95 -15.20 3.17
CA ARG A 34 -5.73 -15.53 1.96
C ARG A 34 -5.59 -14.43 0.91
N HIS A 35 -5.77 -14.80 -0.36
CA HIS A 35 -5.64 -13.89 -1.48
C HIS A 35 -6.94 -13.82 -2.29
N LEU A 36 -7.66 -12.70 -2.20
CA LEU A 36 -8.97 -12.55 -2.85
C LEU A 36 -8.89 -12.59 -4.38
N GLY A 37 -7.78 -12.14 -4.96
CA GLY A 37 -7.50 -12.25 -6.40
C GLY A 37 -7.49 -13.66 -6.99
N ARG A 38 -7.59 -14.73 -6.19
CA ARG A 38 -7.74 -16.10 -6.66
C ARG A 38 -9.16 -16.64 -6.55
N SER A 39 -10.07 -15.85 -6.01
CA SER A 39 -11.45 -16.24 -5.76
C SER A 39 -12.25 -16.28 -7.06
N ASP A 40 -13.15 -17.26 -7.16
CA ASP A 40 -14.19 -17.37 -8.18
C ASP A 40 -15.43 -16.53 -7.84
N LEU A 41 -15.48 -15.91 -6.65
CA LEU A 41 -16.52 -14.98 -6.24
C LEU A 41 -16.62 -13.80 -7.23
N PRO A 42 -17.83 -13.40 -7.67
CA PRO A 42 -18.04 -12.19 -8.46
C PRO A 42 -17.47 -10.95 -7.76
N LEU A 43 -16.80 -10.07 -8.51
CA LEU A 43 -16.16 -8.88 -7.98
C LEU A 43 -17.15 -7.97 -7.25
N GLY A 44 -18.36 -7.79 -7.79
CA GLY A 44 -19.42 -7.02 -7.15
C GLY A 44 -19.82 -7.62 -5.81
N ALA A 45 -19.99 -8.94 -5.73
CA ALA A 45 -20.32 -9.63 -4.48
C ALA A 45 -19.18 -9.52 -3.45
N ALA A 46 -17.93 -9.56 -3.88
CA ALA A 46 -16.77 -9.34 -3.01
C ALA A 46 -16.76 -7.92 -2.43
N VAL A 47 -17.02 -6.91 -3.28
CA VAL A 47 -17.10 -5.51 -2.87
C VAL A 47 -18.27 -5.29 -1.90
N GLU A 48 -19.46 -5.79 -2.20
CA GLU A 48 -20.62 -5.68 -1.30
C GLU A 48 -20.37 -6.36 0.04
N THR A 49 -19.74 -7.54 0.05
CA THR A 49 -19.35 -8.22 1.30
C THR A 49 -18.42 -7.34 2.15
N LEU A 50 -17.43 -6.70 1.53
CA LEU A 50 -16.50 -5.82 2.25
C LEU A 50 -17.16 -4.53 2.73
N ARG A 51 -18.12 -3.98 1.98
CA ARG A 51 -18.92 -2.81 2.40
C ARG A 51 -19.85 -3.11 3.56
N ALA A 52 -20.42 -4.32 3.59
CA ALA A 52 -21.31 -4.77 4.66
C ALA A 52 -20.55 -5.23 5.92
N ALA A 53 -19.23 -5.42 5.84
CA ALA A 53 -18.41 -5.77 6.99
C ALA A 53 -18.42 -4.63 8.03
N PRO A 54 -18.35 -4.95 9.34
CA PRO A 54 -18.41 -3.94 10.40
C PRO A 54 -17.19 -3.02 10.48
N GLY A 55 -16.18 -3.21 9.62
CA GLY A 55 -14.98 -2.38 9.53
C GLY A 55 -14.76 -1.87 8.11
N SER A 56 -13.79 -0.98 7.93
CA SER A 56 -13.40 -0.47 6.63
C SER A 56 -11.97 -0.91 6.32
N PRO A 57 -11.76 -1.84 5.37
CA PRO A 57 -10.44 -2.30 4.99
C PRO A 57 -9.52 -1.14 4.60
N PRO A 58 -8.28 -1.04 5.13
CA PRO A 58 -7.35 -0.03 4.68
C PRO A 58 -6.95 -0.26 3.21
N ARG A 59 -6.88 0.85 2.46
CA ARG A 59 -6.23 0.94 1.17
C ARG A 59 -4.93 1.71 1.34
N THR A 60 -3.81 0.99 1.30
CA THR A 60 -2.50 1.59 1.59
C THR A 60 -1.88 2.26 0.38
N GLY A 61 -1.59 3.55 0.46
CA GLY A 61 -0.81 4.27 -0.54
C GLY A 61 0.32 5.05 0.11
N HIS A 62 1.00 5.93 -0.63
CA HIS A 62 2.03 6.79 -0.05
C HIS A 62 1.52 8.23 0.08
N ALA A 63 2.02 8.95 1.08
CA ALA A 63 1.71 10.37 1.26
C ALA A 63 2.25 11.19 0.09
N ALA A 64 1.40 11.99 -0.56
CA ALA A 64 1.70 12.94 -1.63
C ALA A 64 0.44 13.80 -1.89
N ASP A 65 0.42 14.64 -2.92
CA ASP A 65 -0.82 15.31 -3.38
C ASP A 65 -1.73 14.29 -4.11
N TRP A 66 -2.81 13.89 -3.46
CA TRP A 66 -3.82 12.97 -4.01
C TRP A 66 -4.92 13.70 -4.80
N GLY A 67 -4.88 15.03 -4.97
CA GLY A 67 -5.91 15.79 -5.68
C GLY A 67 -6.25 15.21 -7.06
N ASP A 68 -5.23 14.89 -7.86
CA ASP A 68 -5.44 14.26 -9.18
C ASP A 68 -5.96 12.82 -9.11
N ILE A 69 -5.64 12.07 -8.05
CA ILE A 69 -6.19 10.73 -7.83
C ILE A 69 -7.69 10.84 -7.60
N TRP A 70 -8.10 11.76 -6.73
CA TRP A 70 -9.52 12.01 -6.47
C TRP A 70 -10.22 12.51 -7.75
N SER A 71 -9.63 13.39 -8.53
CA SER A 71 -10.28 13.94 -9.73
C SER A 71 -10.22 13.03 -10.98
N GLY A 72 -9.76 11.78 -10.86
CA GLY A 72 -9.67 10.84 -11.99
C GLY A 72 -8.66 11.28 -13.07
N ARG A 73 -7.56 11.90 -12.64
CA ARG A 73 -6.49 12.45 -13.50
C ARG A 73 -5.15 11.77 -13.25
N SER A 74 -5.10 10.74 -12.42
CA SER A 74 -3.84 10.12 -11.97
C SER A 74 -3.59 8.76 -12.63
N THR A 75 -4.24 8.51 -13.76
CA THR A 75 -4.06 7.35 -14.64
C THR A 75 -4.14 6.04 -13.85
N MET A 76 -3.00 5.39 -13.63
CA MET A 76 -2.91 4.12 -12.91
C MET A 76 -3.39 4.24 -11.45
N LEU A 77 -3.19 5.37 -10.77
CA LEU A 77 -3.52 5.50 -9.34
C LEU A 77 -5.00 5.78 -9.08
N ASP A 78 -5.81 5.98 -10.12
CA ASP A 78 -7.24 6.28 -10.01
C ASP A 78 -8.03 5.15 -9.32
N TYR A 79 -7.50 3.90 -9.29
CA TYR A 79 -8.08 2.82 -8.49
C TYR A 79 -8.22 3.17 -7.00
N ASN A 80 -7.41 4.09 -6.47
CA ASN A 80 -7.54 4.51 -5.07
C ASN A 80 -8.84 5.31 -4.88
N ALA A 81 -9.20 6.17 -5.83
CA ALA A 81 -10.50 6.86 -5.81
C ALA A 81 -11.66 5.88 -5.98
N VAL A 82 -11.52 4.88 -6.86
CA VAL A 82 -12.54 3.83 -7.03
C VAL A 82 -12.82 3.12 -5.71
N VAL A 83 -11.79 2.60 -5.05
CA VAL A 83 -11.94 1.83 -3.80
C VAL A 83 -12.43 2.71 -2.66
N CYS A 84 -11.83 3.88 -2.47
CA CYS A 84 -12.05 4.69 -1.27
C CYS A 84 -13.27 5.61 -1.37
N ARG A 85 -13.52 6.22 -2.53
CA ARG A 85 -14.60 7.20 -2.73
C ARG A 85 -15.82 6.59 -3.42
N ASP A 86 -15.62 5.96 -4.58
CA ASP A 86 -16.73 5.57 -5.46
C ASP A 86 -17.46 4.34 -4.94
N LEU A 87 -16.71 3.30 -4.58
CA LEU A 87 -17.25 2.07 -3.99
C LEU A 87 -17.42 2.16 -2.47
N ARG A 88 -16.67 3.06 -1.81
CA ARG A 88 -16.59 3.13 -0.34
C ARG A 88 -16.27 1.77 0.31
N ALA A 89 -15.46 0.97 -0.38
CA ALA A 89 -15.12 -0.39 0.01
C ALA A 89 -13.82 -0.46 0.84
N GLY A 90 -13.15 0.67 1.04
CA GLY A 90 -11.99 0.79 1.91
C GLY A 90 -11.72 2.25 2.28
N ARG A 91 -10.77 2.45 3.19
CA ARG A 91 -10.35 3.79 3.65
C ARG A 91 -8.88 4.03 3.33
N PRO A 92 -8.49 5.25 2.91
CA PRO A 92 -7.08 5.53 2.63
C PRO A 92 -6.26 5.53 3.92
N LEU A 93 -5.18 4.73 3.92
CA LEU A 93 -4.15 4.68 4.95
C LEU A 93 -2.79 5.00 4.31
N LEU A 94 -2.28 6.21 4.50
CA LEU A 94 -1.12 6.70 3.77
C LEU A 94 0.18 6.43 4.54
N TYR A 95 1.10 5.72 3.90
CA TYR A 95 2.45 5.54 4.38
C TYR A 95 3.27 6.81 4.09
N ASP A 96 3.62 7.52 5.15
CA ASP A 96 4.40 8.77 5.11
C ASP A 96 5.89 8.58 5.42
N PHE A 97 6.33 7.36 5.73
CA PHE A 97 7.75 7.00 5.89
C PHE A 97 8.37 6.58 4.55
N THR A 98 8.05 7.34 3.50
CA THR A 98 8.58 7.14 2.14
C THR A 98 9.72 8.12 1.85
N GLN A 99 10.17 8.19 0.61
CA GLN A 99 11.18 9.15 0.16
C GLN A 99 10.67 10.01 -0.99
N THR A 100 11.13 11.25 -1.08
CA THR A 100 10.97 12.10 -2.26
C THR A 100 11.58 11.45 -3.48
N GLU A 101 11.07 11.78 -4.65
CA GLU A 101 11.64 11.38 -5.93
C GLU A 101 12.78 12.30 -6.36
N THR A 102 13.74 11.75 -7.11
CA THR A 102 14.83 12.50 -7.76
C THR A 102 14.30 13.40 -8.87
N ALA A 103 15.13 14.34 -9.34
CA ALA A 103 14.80 15.15 -10.50
C ALA A 103 14.53 14.29 -11.75
N ALA A 104 15.39 13.29 -11.99
CA ALA A 104 15.36 12.40 -13.15
C ALA A 104 14.30 11.28 -13.07
N LEU A 105 13.57 11.15 -11.94
CA LEU A 105 12.57 10.10 -11.71
C LEU A 105 13.15 8.66 -11.80
N ASP A 106 14.39 8.50 -11.38
CA ASP A 106 15.11 7.23 -11.32
C ASP A 106 15.34 6.71 -9.88
N GLY A 107 14.98 7.51 -8.88
CA GLY A 107 15.12 7.17 -7.47
C GLY A 107 13.98 7.72 -6.60
N GLY A 108 13.80 7.09 -5.43
CA GLY A 108 12.75 7.45 -4.47
C GLY A 108 11.36 6.97 -4.89
N ASP A 109 10.32 7.74 -4.53
CA ASP A 109 8.94 7.43 -4.88
C ASP A 109 8.50 8.13 -6.18
N THR A 110 8.87 7.50 -7.29
CA THR A 110 8.59 8.02 -8.64
C THR A 110 7.14 7.82 -9.07
N LEU A 111 6.31 7.17 -8.24
CA LEU A 111 4.91 6.94 -8.54
C LEU A 111 4.01 7.98 -7.89
N PHE A 112 4.12 8.21 -6.57
CA PHE A 112 3.29 9.19 -5.88
C PHE A 112 3.86 10.60 -5.96
N LEU A 113 5.18 10.74 -6.15
CA LEU A 113 5.91 12.00 -6.32
C LEU A 113 5.81 12.96 -5.12
N PRO A 114 6.12 12.52 -3.88
CA PRO A 114 5.97 13.36 -2.69
C PRO A 114 6.90 14.58 -2.63
N GLY A 115 7.96 14.62 -3.42
CA GLY A 115 8.80 15.80 -3.59
C GLY A 115 8.21 16.83 -4.56
N SER A 116 7.03 16.61 -5.11
CA SER A 116 6.36 17.47 -6.09
C SER A 116 4.88 17.65 -5.75
N LEU A 117 4.24 18.57 -6.47
CA LEU A 117 2.79 18.58 -6.64
C LEU A 117 2.46 18.03 -8.03
N VAL A 118 1.27 17.43 -8.16
CA VAL A 118 0.76 16.98 -9.46
C VAL A 118 -0.60 17.63 -9.66
N ARG A 119 -0.75 18.37 -10.76
CA ARG A 119 -1.98 19.09 -11.09
C ARG A 119 -2.33 18.84 -12.55
N GLY A 120 -3.50 18.26 -12.78
CA GLY A 120 -3.91 17.93 -14.15
C GLY A 120 -3.00 16.91 -14.82
N GLY A 121 -2.34 16.04 -14.06
CA GLY A 121 -1.34 15.09 -14.55
C GLY A 121 0.03 15.71 -14.84
N ILE A 122 0.22 17.01 -14.59
CA ILE A 122 1.50 17.70 -14.78
C ILE A 122 2.24 17.84 -13.44
N ARG A 123 3.52 17.48 -13.43
CA ARG A 123 4.41 17.59 -12.28
C ARG A 123 4.90 19.02 -12.10
N GLU A 124 4.73 19.55 -10.89
CA GLU A 124 5.32 20.80 -10.42
C GLU A 124 6.32 20.47 -9.30
N THR A 125 7.61 20.65 -9.56
CA THR A 125 8.66 20.31 -8.58
C THR A 125 8.69 21.31 -7.43
N LEU A 126 8.69 20.80 -6.20
CA LEU A 126 8.84 21.64 -5.02
C LEU A 126 10.33 21.95 -4.74
N PRO A 127 10.67 23.16 -4.25
CA PRO A 127 11.99 23.46 -3.72
C PRO A 127 12.19 22.73 -2.39
N LEU A 128 13.02 21.70 -2.40
CA LEU A 128 13.28 20.87 -1.22
C LEU A 128 14.43 21.43 -0.39
N LEU A 129 14.31 21.29 0.93
CA LEU A 129 15.30 21.71 1.91
C LEU A 129 15.68 20.50 2.77
N ARG A 130 16.98 20.32 3.01
CA ARG A 130 17.52 19.26 3.87
C ARG A 130 18.27 19.85 5.06
N TRP A 131 18.33 19.09 6.15
CA TRP A 131 19.09 19.49 7.32
C TRP A 131 20.60 19.36 7.09
N LYS A 132 21.36 20.43 7.35
CA LYS A 132 22.83 20.45 7.31
C LYS A 132 23.38 21.56 8.21
N GLY A 133 24.39 21.25 9.01
CA GLY A 133 25.11 22.28 9.78
C GLY A 133 24.25 23.07 10.78
N GLY A 134 23.19 22.47 11.32
CA GLY A 134 22.31 23.11 12.30
C GLY A 134 21.10 23.86 11.72
N GLY A 135 20.89 23.82 10.40
CA GLY A 135 19.74 24.43 9.75
C GLY A 135 19.34 23.75 8.44
N PHE A 136 18.31 24.28 7.79
CA PHE A 136 17.82 23.80 6.51
C PHE A 136 18.52 24.51 5.35
N VAL A 137 19.02 23.73 4.40
CA VAL A 137 19.69 24.23 3.19
C VAL A 137 19.01 23.67 1.93
N PRO A 138 19.06 24.40 0.80
CA PRO A 138 18.54 23.90 -0.48
C PRO A 138 19.09 22.53 -0.87
N HIS A 139 18.21 21.70 -1.41
CA HIS A 139 18.54 20.39 -1.96
C HIS A 139 18.31 20.38 -3.47
N ASP A 140 19.29 19.88 -4.22
CA ASP A 140 19.29 19.85 -5.69
C ASP A 140 18.50 18.66 -6.29
N ARG A 141 17.99 17.76 -5.44
CA ARG A 141 17.22 16.57 -5.83
C ARG A 141 18.03 15.53 -6.62
N ALA A 142 19.35 15.54 -6.48
CA ALA A 142 20.22 14.50 -7.03
C ALA A 142 20.00 13.13 -6.35
N GLU A 143 19.55 13.14 -5.09
CA GLU A 143 19.21 11.95 -4.31
C GLU A 143 17.85 12.10 -3.62
N PRO A 144 17.13 10.99 -3.38
CA PRO A 144 15.86 11.01 -2.66
C PRO A 144 16.09 11.31 -1.17
N LEU A 145 15.12 11.98 -0.54
CA LEU A 145 15.16 12.31 0.89
C LEU A 145 13.96 11.68 1.61
N PHE A 146 14.19 11.19 2.83
CA PHE A 146 13.18 10.63 3.73
C PHE A 146 12.16 11.69 4.11
N LEU A 147 10.92 11.48 3.65
CA LEU A 147 9.86 12.47 3.64
C LEU A 147 9.61 13.15 5.01
N PRO A 148 9.63 12.44 6.16
CA PRO A 148 9.47 13.05 7.48
C PRO A 148 10.52 14.07 7.90
N LEU A 149 11.69 14.13 7.24
CA LEU A 149 12.82 14.98 7.66
C LEU A 149 13.09 16.15 6.70
N VAL A 150 12.14 16.42 5.80
CA VAL A 150 12.31 17.36 4.69
C VAL A 150 11.41 18.58 4.89
N LYS A 151 11.96 19.77 4.64
CA LYS A 151 11.18 21.00 4.45
C LYS A 151 11.03 21.31 2.97
N THR A 152 10.03 22.13 2.68
CA THR A 152 9.82 22.73 1.36
C THR A 152 9.56 24.23 1.49
N ARG A 153 9.71 24.96 0.39
CA ARG A 153 9.22 26.34 0.26
C ARG A 153 7.92 26.37 -0.52
N TRP A 154 6.88 26.92 0.09
CA TRP A 154 5.58 27.12 -0.55
C TRP A 154 5.06 28.52 -0.27
N ASN A 155 4.74 29.28 -1.32
CA ASN A 155 4.28 30.68 -1.21
C ASN A 155 5.19 31.57 -0.33
N GLY A 156 6.51 31.38 -0.43
CA GLY A 156 7.50 32.14 0.34
C GLY A 156 7.75 31.62 1.77
N THR A 157 6.98 30.66 2.25
CA THR A 157 7.13 30.08 3.59
C THR A 157 7.88 28.75 3.57
N GLU A 158 8.79 28.55 4.52
CA GLU A 158 9.41 27.24 4.78
C GLU A 158 8.55 26.44 5.76
N LEU A 159 8.15 25.23 5.36
CA LEU A 159 7.32 24.34 6.18
C LEU A 159 7.72 22.88 5.97
N PRO A 160 7.41 21.98 6.92
CA PRO A 160 7.60 20.55 6.73
C PRO A 160 6.85 20.06 5.48
N LEU A 161 7.49 19.20 4.69
CA LEU A 161 6.90 18.72 3.43
C LEU A 161 5.61 17.91 3.68
N LEU A 162 5.58 17.09 4.74
CA LEU A 162 4.36 16.38 5.14
C LEU A 162 3.24 17.32 5.57
N HIS A 163 3.57 18.43 6.25
CA HIS A 163 2.58 19.43 6.61
C HIS A 163 1.94 20.08 5.37
N LEU A 164 2.74 20.35 4.31
CA LEU A 164 2.21 20.83 3.03
C LEU A 164 1.21 19.83 2.43
N HIS A 165 1.58 18.55 2.34
CA HIS A 165 0.70 17.52 1.77
C HIS A 165 -0.60 17.41 2.57
N ARG A 166 -0.52 17.35 3.90
CA ARG A 166 -1.68 17.27 4.80
C ARG A 166 -2.62 18.46 4.66
N THR A 167 -2.08 19.68 4.58
CA THR A 167 -2.89 20.90 4.49
C THR A 167 -3.52 21.11 3.11
N ARG A 168 -2.85 20.63 2.06
CA ARG A 168 -3.38 20.69 0.69
C ARG A 168 -4.35 19.58 0.35
N GLU A 169 -4.35 18.50 1.12
CA GLU A 169 -5.18 17.33 0.90
C GLU A 169 -6.68 17.69 0.97
N ARG A 170 -7.32 17.83 -0.19
CA ARG A 170 -8.76 18.08 -0.33
C ARG A 170 -9.50 16.76 -0.60
N ALA A 171 -9.35 15.82 0.32
CA ALA A 171 -9.90 14.49 0.16
C ALA A 171 -11.43 14.49 0.34
N PRO A 172 -12.18 13.75 -0.51
CA PRO A 172 -13.62 13.57 -0.36
C PRO A 172 -13.98 12.56 0.75
N VAL A 173 -12.97 11.96 1.39
CA VAL A 173 -13.09 10.96 2.45
C VAL A 173 -11.99 11.19 3.50
N PRO A 174 -12.19 10.77 4.76
CA PRO A 174 -11.15 10.84 5.78
C PRO A 174 -9.91 10.04 5.39
N ILE A 175 -8.73 10.62 5.63
CA ILE A 175 -7.42 9.99 5.43
C ILE A 175 -6.78 9.74 6.78
N GLU A 176 -6.26 8.53 6.96
CA GLU A 176 -5.39 8.20 8.08
C GLU A 176 -3.94 8.14 7.59
N TYR A 177 -3.02 8.79 8.31
CA TYR A 177 -1.59 8.67 8.07
C TYR A 177 -0.98 7.60 8.98
N HIS A 178 0.03 6.89 8.46
CA HIS A 178 0.80 5.91 9.21
C HIS A 178 1.38 6.51 10.50
N SER A 179 2.00 7.68 10.42
CA SER A 179 2.56 8.34 11.59
C SER A 179 1.50 8.68 12.64
N ASP A 180 0.30 9.09 12.23
CA ASP A 180 -0.78 9.46 13.15
C ASP A 180 -1.32 8.22 13.88
N LEU A 181 -1.45 7.10 13.17
CA LEU A 181 -1.81 5.80 13.77
C LEU A 181 -0.76 5.38 14.81
N TRP A 182 0.53 5.52 14.48
CA TRP A 182 1.62 5.17 15.38
C TRP A 182 1.72 6.12 16.58
N ALA A 183 1.54 7.42 16.37
CA ALA A 183 1.52 8.42 17.44
C ALA A 183 0.38 8.15 18.42
N ARG A 184 -0.84 7.91 17.92
CA ARG A 184 -2.02 7.59 18.73
C ARG A 184 -1.85 6.32 19.56
N HIS A 185 -1.08 5.36 19.05
CA HIS A 185 -0.81 4.08 19.71
C HIS A 185 0.63 3.94 20.20
N ARG A 186 1.33 5.05 20.49
CA ARG A 186 2.78 5.08 20.78
C ARG A 186 3.24 3.98 21.73
N HIS A 187 2.57 3.85 22.88
CA HIS A 187 2.91 2.82 23.87
C HIS A 187 2.79 1.38 23.34
N ARG A 188 1.74 1.09 22.56
CA ARG A 188 1.57 -0.24 21.93
C ARG A 188 2.62 -0.48 20.86
N VAL A 189 2.92 0.52 20.03
CA VAL A 189 3.96 0.41 19.01
C VAL A 189 5.33 0.17 19.64
N THR A 190 5.69 0.90 20.71
CA THR A 190 6.92 0.62 21.46
C THR A 190 6.97 -0.83 21.93
N ARG A 191 5.89 -1.34 22.55
CA ARG A 191 5.84 -2.74 23.00
C ARG A 191 5.98 -3.74 21.85
N ILE A 192 5.30 -3.50 20.72
CA ILE A 192 5.41 -4.34 19.53
C ILE A 192 6.86 -4.38 19.05
N LEU A 193 7.48 -3.22 18.81
CA LEU A 193 8.84 -3.13 18.28
C LEU A 193 9.86 -3.75 19.26
N THR A 194 9.74 -3.48 20.56
CA THR A 194 10.57 -4.09 21.60
C THR A 194 10.46 -5.61 21.57
N THR A 195 9.24 -6.16 21.58
CA THR A 195 9.03 -7.61 21.52
C THR A 195 9.61 -8.23 20.26
N LEU A 196 9.43 -7.61 19.09
CA LEU A 196 9.99 -8.13 17.84
C LEU A 196 11.52 -8.17 17.84
N VAL A 197 12.18 -7.16 18.43
CA VAL A 197 13.64 -7.14 18.56
C VAL A 197 14.11 -8.21 19.56
N GLU A 198 13.45 -8.34 20.71
CA GLU A 198 13.82 -9.33 21.74
C GLU A 198 13.59 -10.77 21.29
N ARG A 199 12.53 -11.03 20.52
CA ARG A 199 12.09 -12.37 20.10
C ARG A 199 12.57 -12.77 18.71
N ALA A 200 13.29 -11.90 17.99
CA ALA A 200 13.86 -12.27 16.70
C ALA A 200 14.76 -13.51 16.86
N PRO A 201 14.58 -14.59 16.08
CA PRO A 201 15.36 -15.83 16.27
C PRO A 201 16.83 -15.68 15.91
N ASP A 202 17.17 -14.78 14.99
CA ASP A 202 18.53 -14.57 14.48
C ASP A 202 18.69 -13.12 13.98
N ASP A 203 19.88 -12.76 13.49
CA ASP A 203 20.17 -11.41 13.00
C ASP A 203 19.48 -11.12 11.66
N ARG A 204 19.13 -12.16 10.90
CA ARG A 204 18.35 -12.00 9.66
C ARG A 204 16.92 -11.57 9.98
N ALA A 205 16.32 -12.12 11.01
CA ALA A 205 15.02 -11.72 11.53
C ALA A 205 15.07 -10.31 12.12
N LEU A 206 16.13 -9.95 12.87
CA LEU A 206 16.34 -8.57 13.31
C LEU A 206 16.42 -7.58 12.15
N ALA A 207 17.15 -7.92 11.10
CA ALA A 207 17.24 -7.11 9.89
C ALA A 207 15.88 -6.97 9.16
N GLN A 208 14.96 -7.92 9.33
CA GLN A 208 13.58 -7.76 8.83
C GLN A 208 12.79 -6.74 9.65
N VAL A 209 13.05 -6.65 10.97
CA VAL A 209 12.44 -5.62 11.83
C VAL A 209 13.00 -4.23 11.48
N PHE A 210 14.32 -4.09 11.41
CA PHE A 210 15.02 -2.85 11.11
C PHE A 210 16.19 -3.10 10.13
N SER A 211 16.02 -2.72 8.85
CA SER A 211 17.04 -2.89 7.80
C SER A 211 17.73 -1.60 7.35
N ARG A 212 17.13 -0.46 7.67
CA ARG A 212 17.49 0.86 7.13
C ARG A 212 17.37 1.91 8.21
N ALA A 213 18.21 2.94 8.13
CA ALA A 213 18.13 4.11 9.00
C ALA A 213 17.98 5.37 8.14
N ALA A 214 17.18 6.32 8.60
CA ALA A 214 17.16 7.66 8.05
C ALA A 214 18.19 8.51 8.79
N ARG A 215 19.13 9.10 8.06
CA ARG A 215 20.02 10.12 8.59
C ARG A 215 19.26 11.43 8.79
N ARG A 216 19.73 12.26 9.71
CA ARG A 216 19.12 13.56 10.01
C ARG A 216 19.06 14.48 8.80
N ASP A 217 20.00 14.36 7.86
CA ASP A 217 20.00 15.06 6.58
C ASP A 217 18.95 14.55 5.57
N GLY A 218 18.15 13.54 5.95
CA GLY A 218 17.10 12.95 5.15
C GLY A 218 17.55 11.72 4.34
N ARG A 219 18.85 11.41 4.21
CA ARG A 219 19.25 10.23 3.41
C ARG A 219 18.88 8.93 4.11
N VAL A 220 18.33 7.97 3.35
CA VAL A 220 18.08 6.61 3.87
C VAL A 220 19.23 5.69 3.48
N VAL A 221 19.85 5.06 4.48
CA VAL A 221 20.95 4.12 4.27
C VAL A 221 20.57 2.71 4.71
N ARG A 222 21.12 1.70 4.03
CA ARG A 222 21.02 0.31 4.48
C ARG A 222 21.95 0.11 5.66
N ALA A 223 21.37 -0.18 6.81
CA ALA A 223 22.07 -0.43 8.06
C ALA A 223 21.21 -1.41 8.86
N PRO A 224 21.37 -2.73 8.66
CA PRO A 224 20.58 -3.70 9.41
C PRO A 224 20.92 -3.64 10.91
N LEU A 225 19.91 -3.81 11.75
CA LEU A 225 20.12 -3.98 13.18
C LEU A 225 20.76 -5.34 13.45
N VAL A 226 21.81 -5.36 14.24
CA VAL A 226 22.51 -6.57 14.68
C VAL A 226 22.63 -6.61 16.20
N ARG A 227 22.78 -7.82 16.75
CA ARG A 227 23.14 -7.99 18.16
C ARG A 227 24.59 -7.58 18.37
N ASP A 228 24.86 -6.88 19.46
CA ASP A 228 26.21 -6.45 19.80
C ASP A 228 26.44 -6.56 21.31
N GLY A 229 27.02 -7.68 21.73
CA GLY A 229 27.22 -8.01 23.14
C GLY A 229 25.89 -8.05 23.91
N ARG A 230 25.70 -7.08 24.82
CA ARG A 230 24.48 -6.94 25.64
C ARG A 230 23.43 -6.01 25.02
N GLY A 231 23.70 -5.39 23.88
CA GLY A 231 22.82 -4.42 23.24
C GLY A 231 22.65 -4.70 21.74
N PHE A 232 22.38 -3.63 21.00
CA PHE A 232 22.14 -3.66 19.56
C PHE A 232 22.93 -2.57 18.87
N ARG A 233 23.27 -2.80 17.60
CA ARG A 233 23.97 -1.80 16.78
C ARG A 233 23.32 -1.65 15.42
N MET A 234 23.27 -0.42 14.91
CA MET A 234 22.76 -0.09 13.59
C MET A 234 23.70 0.93 12.94
N GLY A 235 24.55 0.48 12.02
CA GLY A 235 25.67 1.29 11.53
C GLY A 235 26.63 1.61 12.68
N ASP A 236 26.83 2.90 12.93
CA ASP A 236 27.73 3.42 13.98
C ASP A 236 26.99 3.71 15.30
N THR A 237 25.66 3.56 15.33
CA THR A 237 24.85 3.86 16.52
C THR A 237 24.64 2.60 17.36
N TRP A 238 24.97 2.67 18.65
CA TRP A 238 24.74 1.63 19.63
C TRP A 238 23.50 1.92 20.49
N TYR A 239 22.75 0.87 20.83
CA TYR A 239 21.54 0.92 21.64
C TYR A 239 21.65 -0.07 22.80
N GLY A 240 21.38 0.39 24.03
CA GLY A 240 21.51 -0.45 25.22
C GLY A 240 20.43 -1.50 25.39
N SER A 241 19.28 -1.33 24.75
CA SER A 241 18.15 -2.25 24.85
C SER A 241 17.26 -2.22 23.60
N ALA A 242 16.40 -3.23 23.45
CA ALA A 242 15.38 -3.26 22.40
C ALA A 242 14.39 -2.08 22.54
N ALA A 243 14.10 -1.68 23.78
CA ALA A 243 13.27 -0.52 24.06
C ALA A 243 13.93 0.80 23.60
N ASP A 244 15.26 0.93 23.68
CA ASP A 244 15.98 2.09 23.15
C ASP A 244 15.86 2.18 21.63
N VAL A 245 16.02 1.05 20.93
CA VAL A 245 15.83 0.98 19.47
C VAL A 245 14.39 1.39 19.10
N ALA A 246 13.40 0.81 19.78
CA ALA A 246 11.98 1.09 19.55
C ALA A 246 11.63 2.57 19.79
N ARG A 247 12.08 3.16 20.90
CA ARG A 247 11.88 4.58 21.21
C ARG A 247 12.54 5.48 20.16
N THR A 248 13.76 5.16 19.75
CA THR A 248 14.49 5.94 18.73
C THR A 248 13.80 5.88 17.38
N ALA A 249 13.25 4.72 16.99
CA ALA A 249 12.49 4.58 15.74
C ALA A 249 11.24 5.49 15.71
N LEU A 250 10.61 5.72 16.86
CA LEU A 250 9.45 6.58 16.98
C LEU A 250 9.77 8.08 16.88
N LEU A 251 11.04 8.48 16.92
CA LEU A 251 11.42 9.88 16.68
C LEU A 251 11.12 10.32 15.25
N ALA A 252 11.10 9.38 14.28
CA ALA A 252 10.63 9.67 12.93
C ALA A 252 9.11 9.95 12.89
N VAL A 253 8.34 9.38 13.82
CA VAL A 253 6.91 9.68 13.97
C VAL A 253 6.74 11.11 14.48
N ASP A 254 7.54 11.48 15.48
CA ASP A 254 7.51 12.82 16.07
C ASP A 254 7.80 13.88 14.99
N ALA A 255 8.81 13.65 14.14
CA ALA A 255 9.10 14.52 13.00
C ALA A 255 7.97 14.53 11.95
N ALA A 256 7.37 13.38 11.64
CA ALA A 256 6.28 13.29 10.66
C ALA A 256 5.00 14.01 11.09
N THR A 257 4.75 14.08 12.41
CA THR A 257 3.57 14.74 12.99
C THR A 257 3.81 16.19 13.42
N ALA A 258 5.07 16.63 13.49
CA ALA A 258 5.43 17.97 13.90
C ALA A 258 5.08 19.02 12.84
N THR A 259 4.46 20.12 13.28
CA THR A 259 4.11 21.26 12.43
C THR A 259 4.92 22.49 12.84
N ASP A 260 4.63 23.04 14.02
CA ASP A 260 5.18 24.31 14.48
C ASP A 260 6.55 24.14 15.17
N ASP A 261 6.80 22.96 15.75
CA ASP A 261 8.00 22.61 16.49
C ASP A 261 9.01 21.78 15.68
N PHE A 262 8.79 21.63 14.37
CA PHE A 262 9.59 20.76 13.50
C PHE A 262 11.10 21.04 13.59
N ASP A 263 11.52 22.30 13.62
CA ASP A 263 12.96 22.64 13.74
C ASP A 263 13.55 22.25 15.09
N ALA A 264 12.76 22.31 16.16
CA ALA A 264 13.17 21.85 17.47
C ALA A 264 13.31 20.32 17.50
N VAL A 265 12.34 19.60 16.90
CA VAL A 265 12.41 18.15 16.72
C VAL A 265 13.67 17.78 15.94
N MET A 266 13.94 18.42 14.80
CA MET A 266 15.11 18.16 13.96
C MET A 266 16.44 18.40 14.68
N ARG A 267 16.54 19.45 15.52
CA ARG A 267 17.73 19.68 16.37
C ARG A 267 17.94 18.55 17.38
N ALA A 268 16.86 18.03 17.95
CA ALA A 268 16.87 17.00 18.99
C ALA A 268 17.04 15.57 18.46
N LEU A 269 16.79 15.32 17.17
CA LEU A 269 17.00 14.00 16.57
C LEU A 269 18.45 13.54 16.73
N PRO A 270 18.72 12.23 16.83
CA PRO A 270 20.07 11.69 16.66
C PRO A 270 20.53 11.83 15.20
N GLU A 271 21.78 11.47 14.92
CA GLU A 271 22.31 11.50 13.55
C GLU A 271 21.60 10.51 12.62
N ALA A 272 21.13 9.38 13.15
CA ALA A 272 20.35 8.40 12.41
C ALA A 272 19.23 7.79 13.28
N VAL A 273 18.07 7.59 12.69
CA VAL A 273 16.91 6.93 13.31
C VAL A 273 16.59 5.60 12.61
N PRO A 274 16.33 4.51 13.36
CA PRO A 274 15.92 3.23 12.78
C PRO A 274 14.59 3.33 12.04
N LEU A 275 14.49 2.69 10.88
CA LEU A 275 13.25 2.58 10.11
C LEU A 275 12.73 1.15 10.13
N ALA A 276 11.48 0.98 10.55
CA ALA A 276 10.83 -0.31 10.57
C ALA A 276 10.71 -0.89 9.14
N GLY A 277 10.90 -2.20 9.01
CA GLY A 277 10.69 -2.93 7.77
C GLY A 277 9.24 -2.88 7.30
N VAL A 278 9.02 -3.05 6.00
CA VAL A 278 7.68 -3.03 5.40
C VAL A 278 6.74 -4.07 6.01
N ASP A 279 7.29 -5.22 6.42
CA ASP A 279 6.53 -6.31 7.04
C ASP A 279 6.05 -5.93 8.45
N VAL A 280 6.88 -5.23 9.22
CA VAL A 280 6.50 -4.65 10.52
C VAL A 280 5.41 -3.61 10.33
N VAL A 281 5.56 -2.71 9.36
CA VAL A 281 4.55 -1.69 9.05
C VAL A 281 3.20 -2.33 8.73
N ALA A 282 3.15 -3.28 7.79
CA ALA A 282 1.93 -3.99 7.43
C ALA A 282 1.33 -4.75 8.62
N LEU A 283 2.18 -5.37 9.44
CA LEU A 283 1.77 -6.03 10.67
C LEU A 283 1.09 -5.06 11.64
N THR A 284 1.68 -3.88 11.86
CA THR A 284 1.12 -2.91 12.81
C THR A 284 -0.27 -2.45 12.38
N TYR A 285 -0.59 -2.40 11.09
CA TYR A 285 -1.95 -2.06 10.64
C TYR A 285 -2.99 -3.09 11.08
N ALA A 286 -2.65 -4.37 11.02
CA ALA A 286 -3.52 -5.42 11.52
C ALA A 286 -3.63 -5.38 13.05
N VAL A 287 -2.49 -5.35 13.76
CA VAL A 287 -2.43 -5.41 15.23
C VAL A 287 -3.02 -4.18 15.90
N LEU A 288 -2.89 -3.00 15.29
CA LEU A 288 -3.50 -1.76 15.79
C LEU A 288 -4.95 -1.57 15.35
N GLY A 289 -5.52 -2.52 14.60
CA GLY A 289 -6.92 -2.48 14.20
C GLY A 289 -7.23 -1.38 13.19
N ALA A 290 -6.33 -1.09 12.24
CA ALA A 290 -6.50 -0.06 11.20
C ALA A 290 -7.63 -0.38 10.18
N HIS A 291 -8.34 -1.47 10.37
CA HIS A 291 -9.54 -1.85 9.61
C HIS A 291 -10.82 -1.69 10.45
N ARG A 292 -10.70 -1.45 11.76
CA ARG A 292 -11.82 -1.33 12.68
C ARG A 292 -12.37 0.11 12.68
N PRO A 293 -13.65 0.29 13.03
CA PRO A 293 -14.20 1.62 13.25
C PRO A 293 -13.40 2.39 14.30
N GLU A 294 -13.34 3.71 14.15
CA GLU A 294 -12.68 4.57 15.12
C GLU A 294 -13.27 4.39 16.53
N GLY A 295 -12.42 4.49 17.55
CA GLY A 295 -12.80 4.28 18.95
C GLY A 295 -12.96 2.82 19.38
N ARG A 296 -12.94 1.85 18.45
CA ARG A 296 -12.89 0.43 18.82
C ARG A 296 -11.48 0.05 19.28
N PRO A 297 -11.35 -0.79 20.33
CA PRO A 297 -10.04 -1.26 20.76
C PRO A 297 -9.37 -2.08 19.65
N ALA A 298 -8.05 -1.93 19.50
CA ALA A 298 -7.25 -2.63 18.50
C ALA A 298 -7.23 -4.17 18.59
N GLY A 299 -7.61 -4.74 19.75
CA GLY A 299 -7.59 -6.18 20.00
C GLY A 299 -8.08 -6.51 21.40
N ASP A 300 -8.60 -7.72 21.57
CA ASP A 300 -8.96 -8.34 22.85
C ASP A 300 -8.31 -9.73 23.00
N GLY A 301 -7.35 -10.06 22.14
CA GLY A 301 -6.70 -11.37 22.08
C GLY A 301 -7.46 -12.44 21.29
N ARG A 302 -8.68 -12.17 20.82
CA ARG A 302 -9.43 -13.13 19.97
C ARG A 302 -9.00 -13.01 18.50
N PRO A 303 -9.11 -14.07 17.68
CA PRO A 303 -8.78 -14.01 16.27
C PRO A 303 -9.56 -12.93 15.52
N ASP A 304 -8.89 -12.30 14.55
CA ASP A 304 -9.46 -11.23 13.76
C ASP A 304 -9.21 -11.42 12.26
N VAL A 305 -10.05 -10.81 11.42
CA VAL A 305 -9.88 -10.80 9.97
C VAL A 305 -9.44 -9.41 9.53
N HIS A 306 -8.19 -9.31 9.08
CA HIS A 306 -7.65 -8.08 8.52
C HIS A 306 -7.69 -8.14 7.00
N VAL A 307 -8.64 -7.45 6.38
CA VAL A 307 -8.65 -7.26 4.93
C VAL A 307 -7.84 -6.01 4.58
N GLN A 308 -6.92 -6.10 3.62
CA GLN A 308 -6.17 -4.97 3.10
C GLN A 308 -6.29 -4.88 1.58
N TRP A 309 -6.71 -3.72 1.08
CA TRP A 309 -6.68 -3.43 -0.35
C TRP A 309 -5.25 -3.12 -0.78
N GLY A 310 -4.70 -3.95 -1.66
CA GLY A 310 -3.33 -3.82 -2.13
C GLY A 310 -3.16 -3.40 -3.58
N ALA A 311 -2.25 -2.46 -3.78
CA ALA A 311 -1.72 -2.06 -5.08
C ALA A 311 -1.07 -3.25 -5.81
N LEU A 312 -0.81 -3.09 -7.12
CA LEU A 312 -0.26 -4.17 -7.94
C LEU A 312 1.11 -4.68 -7.41
N ALA A 313 1.95 -3.82 -6.84
CA ALA A 313 3.20 -4.28 -6.22
C ALA A 313 2.95 -5.28 -5.07
N MET A 314 1.98 -4.96 -4.21
CA MET A 314 1.71 -5.71 -2.97
C MET A 314 0.85 -6.95 -3.22
N ALA A 315 -0.30 -6.77 -3.89
CA ALA A 315 -1.28 -7.83 -4.13
C ALA A 315 -1.14 -8.47 -5.52
N GLY A 316 -0.40 -7.86 -6.45
CA GLY A 316 -0.35 -8.35 -7.83
C GLY A 316 -1.72 -8.33 -8.50
N HIS A 317 -1.84 -9.24 -9.47
CA HIS A 317 -3.05 -9.54 -10.25
C HIS A 317 -3.07 -11.07 -10.43
N PRO A 318 -3.46 -11.82 -9.40
CA PRO A 318 -3.38 -13.27 -9.42
C PRO A 318 -4.34 -13.90 -10.45
N PRO A 319 -4.05 -15.12 -10.93
CA PRO A 319 -2.84 -15.91 -10.69
C PRO A 319 -1.61 -15.44 -11.49
N GLY A 320 -1.72 -14.43 -12.37
CA GLY A 320 -0.61 -13.94 -13.21
C GLY A 320 0.58 -13.39 -12.40
N SER A 321 0.29 -12.59 -11.36
CA SER A 321 1.27 -12.12 -10.38
C SER A 321 0.72 -12.20 -8.96
N LYS A 322 1.52 -12.68 -8.01
CA LYS A 322 1.14 -12.85 -6.60
C LYS A 322 1.47 -11.63 -5.71
N GLY A 323 2.11 -10.60 -6.28
CA GLY A 323 2.63 -9.46 -5.53
C GLY A 323 3.75 -9.82 -4.53
N TYR A 324 4.30 -8.82 -3.84
CA TYR A 324 5.32 -9.06 -2.80
C TYR A 324 4.73 -9.64 -1.52
N PHE A 325 3.46 -9.36 -1.18
CA PHE A 325 2.86 -9.82 0.07
C PHE A 325 2.93 -11.34 0.20
N ALA A 326 2.58 -12.08 -0.85
CA ALA A 326 2.64 -13.54 -0.86
C ALA A 326 4.05 -14.12 -0.62
N ARG A 327 5.11 -13.37 -0.93
CA ARG A 327 6.51 -13.76 -0.69
C ARG A 327 7.00 -13.38 0.72
N HIS A 328 6.36 -12.38 1.32
CA HIS A 328 6.74 -11.80 2.59
C HIS A 328 5.97 -12.41 3.76
N ALA A 329 4.67 -12.70 3.59
CA ALA A 329 3.82 -13.25 4.65
C ALA A 329 4.40 -14.50 5.34
N PRO A 330 4.95 -15.52 4.63
CA PRO A 330 5.59 -16.65 5.29
C PRO A 330 6.84 -16.26 6.10
N LYS A 331 7.58 -15.24 5.65
CA LYS A 331 8.80 -14.75 6.34
C LYS A 331 8.45 -13.90 7.56
N ALA A 332 7.31 -13.22 7.55
CA ALA A 332 6.81 -12.39 8.64
C ALA A 332 5.99 -13.18 9.68
N ALA A 333 5.73 -14.48 9.45
CA ALA A 333 4.90 -15.30 10.35
C ALA A 333 5.45 -15.32 11.78
N TRP A 334 6.77 -15.45 11.95
CA TRP A 334 7.42 -15.44 13.26
C TRP A 334 7.14 -14.14 14.04
N MET A 335 6.98 -12.99 13.35
CA MET A 335 6.71 -11.71 14.00
C MET A 335 5.33 -11.75 14.67
N TYR A 336 4.33 -12.27 13.97
CA TYR A 336 2.99 -12.43 14.51
C TYR A 336 2.95 -13.46 15.64
N ASP A 337 3.63 -14.60 15.46
CA ASP A 337 3.71 -15.65 16.48
C ASP A 337 4.35 -15.07 17.77
N ALA A 338 5.48 -14.40 17.64
CA ALA A 338 6.18 -13.77 18.77
C ALA A 338 5.31 -12.74 19.52
N LEU A 339 4.50 -11.95 18.79
CA LEU A 339 3.60 -10.97 19.40
C LEU A 339 2.40 -11.62 20.08
N VAL A 340 1.79 -12.63 19.45
CA VAL A 340 0.66 -13.37 20.04
C VAL A 340 1.11 -14.13 21.29
N GLU A 341 2.32 -14.71 21.30
CA GLU A 341 2.88 -15.35 22.49
C GLU A 341 3.15 -14.35 23.63
N SER A 342 3.71 -13.18 23.31
CA SER A 342 4.25 -12.26 24.33
C SER A 342 3.25 -11.19 24.78
N LEU A 343 2.24 -10.88 23.98
CA LEU A 343 1.31 -9.77 24.20
C LEU A 343 -0.14 -10.27 24.18
N PRO A 344 -0.77 -10.50 25.34
CA PRO A 344 -2.11 -11.11 25.43
C PRO A 344 -3.22 -10.35 24.69
N TRP A 345 -3.08 -9.04 24.55
CA TRP A 345 -4.05 -8.18 23.84
C TRP A 345 -3.93 -8.26 22.32
N VAL A 346 -2.84 -8.82 21.78
CA VAL A 346 -2.67 -9.01 20.34
C VAL A 346 -3.56 -10.17 19.88
N SER A 347 -4.45 -9.83 18.96
CA SER A 347 -5.29 -10.77 18.23
C SER A 347 -4.44 -11.53 17.20
N PRO A 348 -4.51 -12.87 17.16
CA PRO A 348 -4.09 -13.63 15.97
C PRO A 348 -4.87 -13.18 14.74
N VAL A 349 -4.24 -13.15 13.56
CA VAL A 349 -4.83 -12.51 12.38
C VAL A 349 -4.98 -13.49 11.22
N MET A 350 -6.17 -13.52 10.63
CA MET A 350 -6.40 -13.98 9.26
C MET A 350 -6.29 -12.78 8.33
N PHE A 351 -5.18 -12.67 7.61
CA PHE A 351 -4.91 -11.56 6.70
C PHE A 351 -5.46 -11.86 5.30
N VAL A 352 -6.38 -11.05 4.80
CA VAL A 352 -6.93 -11.17 3.45
C VAL A 352 -6.38 -10.04 2.58
N ILE A 353 -5.54 -10.37 1.61
CA ILE A 353 -5.07 -9.39 0.63
C ILE A 353 -6.07 -9.29 -0.54
N ALA A 354 -6.65 -8.11 -0.73
CA ALA A 354 -7.61 -7.80 -1.78
C ALA A 354 -6.94 -6.96 -2.89
N PRO A 355 -6.83 -7.44 -4.14
CA PRO A 355 -6.13 -6.70 -5.19
C PRO A 355 -6.99 -5.55 -5.72
N VAL A 356 -6.38 -4.38 -5.89
CA VAL A 356 -7.03 -3.25 -6.59
C VAL A 356 -6.91 -3.34 -8.11
N ALA A 357 -6.17 -4.34 -8.63
CA ALA A 357 -5.93 -4.52 -10.05
C ALA A 357 -7.20 -4.47 -10.91
N PRO A 358 -8.32 -5.13 -10.54
CA PRO A 358 -9.57 -5.05 -11.31
C PRO A 358 -10.06 -3.62 -11.57
N PHE A 359 -9.80 -2.68 -10.66
CA PHE A 359 -10.24 -1.30 -10.78
C PHE A 359 -9.41 -0.47 -11.75
N LEU A 360 -8.31 -1.02 -12.28
CA LEU A 360 -7.67 -0.45 -13.48
C LEU A 360 -8.55 -0.52 -14.71
N LEU A 361 -9.66 -1.28 -14.69
CA LEU A 361 -10.63 -1.31 -15.78
C LEU A 361 -11.62 -0.15 -15.71
N TRP A 362 -11.74 0.55 -14.57
CA TRP A 362 -12.61 1.73 -14.44
C TRP A 362 -12.05 2.90 -15.24
N ALA A 363 -12.78 3.35 -16.25
CA ALA A 363 -12.33 4.38 -17.18
C ALA A 363 -12.89 5.75 -16.79
N PRO A 364 -12.11 6.83 -16.92
CA PRO A 364 -12.63 8.19 -16.92
C PRO A 364 -13.73 8.36 -17.99
N ASP A 365 -14.81 9.07 -17.69
CA ASP A 365 -15.90 9.29 -18.66
C ASP A 365 -15.51 10.18 -19.86
N ARG A 366 -14.42 10.94 -19.75
CA ARG A 366 -13.79 11.61 -20.89
C ARG A 366 -13.25 10.62 -21.95
N ASP A 367 -12.97 9.37 -21.57
CA ASP A 367 -12.43 8.32 -22.43
C ASP A 367 -13.54 7.32 -22.85
N GLY A 368 -14.71 7.83 -23.26
CA GLY A 368 -15.91 7.01 -23.50
C GLY A 368 -15.75 5.87 -24.51
N ALA A 369 -14.86 6.01 -25.49
CA ALA A 369 -14.52 4.93 -26.43
C ALA A 369 -13.84 3.74 -25.73
N ASP A 370 -12.97 4.00 -24.75
CA ASP A 370 -12.31 2.96 -23.97
C ASP A 370 -13.31 2.24 -23.07
N LEU A 371 -14.32 2.95 -22.54
CA LEU A 371 -15.38 2.34 -21.75
C LEU A 371 -16.14 1.29 -22.57
N ALA A 372 -16.64 1.66 -23.75
CA ALA A 372 -17.37 0.73 -24.64
C ALA A 372 -16.49 -0.43 -25.12
N ALA A 373 -15.20 -0.15 -25.41
CA ALA A 373 -14.23 -1.17 -25.80
C ALA A 373 -14.01 -2.20 -24.68
N LEU A 374 -13.89 -1.73 -23.44
CA LEU A 374 -13.76 -2.60 -22.27
C LEU A 374 -15.03 -3.43 -22.05
N GLU A 375 -16.22 -2.87 -22.22
CA GLU A 375 -17.49 -3.62 -22.08
C GLU A 375 -17.56 -4.81 -23.06
N ASP A 376 -17.19 -4.62 -24.33
CA ASP A 376 -17.09 -5.72 -25.29
C ASP A 376 -16.05 -6.77 -24.86
N LEU A 377 -14.88 -6.34 -24.37
CA LEU A 377 -13.87 -7.26 -23.86
C LEU A 377 -14.38 -8.09 -22.68
N LEU A 378 -15.02 -7.45 -21.70
CA LEU A 378 -15.53 -8.13 -20.50
C LEU A 378 -16.66 -9.10 -20.85
N ALA A 379 -17.53 -8.75 -21.79
CA ALA A 379 -18.56 -9.66 -22.29
C ALA A 379 -17.95 -10.92 -22.94
N ARG A 380 -16.91 -10.76 -23.77
CA ARG A 380 -16.18 -11.88 -24.39
C ARG A 380 -15.49 -12.75 -23.36
N VAL A 381 -14.76 -12.15 -22.41
CA VAL A 381 -14.09 -12.86 -21.31
C VAL A 381 -15.10 -13.67 -20.50
N ARG A 382 -16.23 -13.07 -20.12
CA ARG A 382 -17.28 -13.75 -19.37
C ARG A 382 -17.86 -14.93 -20.15
N GLY A 383 -18.21 -14.72 -21.42
CA GLY A 383 -18.78 -15.77 -22.27
C GLY A 383 -17.84 -16.95 -22.46
N ARG A 384 -16.55 -16.70 -22.69
CA ARG A 384 -15.53 -17.74 -22.86
C ARG A 384 -15.21 -18.44 -21.54
N ALA A 385 -15.08 -17.70 -20.45
CA ALA A 385 -14.78 -18.27 -19.14
C ALA A 385 -15.92 -19.15 -18.61
N ALA A 386 -17.18 -18.85 -18.93
CA ALA A 386 -18.33 -19.69 -18.57
C ALA A 386 -18.28 -21.08 -19.22
N ALA A 387 -17.61 -21.21 -20.37
CA ALA A 387 -17.42 -22.49 -21.06
C ALA A 387 -16.23 -23.31 -20.52
N VAL A 388 -15.45 -22.76 -19.57
CA VAL A 388 -14.27 -23.43 -19.01
C VAL A 388 -14.68 -24.27 -17.79
N SER A 389 -14.67 -25.59 -17.95
CA SER A 389 -14.99 -26.53 -16.87
C SER A 389 -13.84 -26.79 -15.88
N ALA A 390 -12.59 -26.55 -16.29
CA ALA A 390 -11.40 -26.83 -15.48
C ALA A 390 -10.72 -25.53 -15.03
N PRO A 391 -10.56 -25.27 -13.70
CA PRO A 391 -9.93 -24.05 -13.19
C PRO A 391 -8.55 -23.74 -13.79
N ALA A 392 -7.74 -24.78 -14.05
CA ALA A 392 -6.42 -24.65 -14.66
C ALA A 392 -6.45 -24.07 -16.09
N ARG A 393 -7.58 -24.19 -16.80
CA ARG A 393 -7.76 -23.67 -18.16
C ARG A 393 -8.27 -22.23 -18.19
N LEU A 394 -8.70 -21.66 -17.07
CA LEU A 394 -9.25 -20.31 -17.00
C LEU A 394 -8.22 -19.26 -17.43
N ALA A 395 -7.02 -19.29 -16.86
CA ALA A 395 -5.98 -18.31 -17.17
C ALA A 395 -5.53 -18.33 -18.65
N PRO A 396 -5.24 -19.50 -19.26
CA PRO A 396 -4.98 -19.58 -20.70
C PRO A 396 -6.12 -19.03 -21.57
N GLU A 397 -7.38 -19.30 -21.23
CA GLU A 397 -8.53 -18.87 -22.02
C GLU A 397 -8.76 -17.36 -21.95
N VAL A 398 -8.64 -16.76 -20.76
CA VAL A 398 -8.73 -15.30 -20.60
C VAL A 398 -7.62 -14.61 -21.39
N ARG A 399 -6.37 -15.10 -21.29
CA ARG A 399 -5.23 -14.56 -22.04
C ARG A 399 -5.44 -14.61 -23.54
N ARG A 400 -5.92 -15.76 -24.05
CA ARG A 400 -6.23 -15.93 -25.48
C ARG A 400 -7.32 -14.96 -25.92
N THR A 401 -8.37 -14.81 -25.11
CA THR A 401 -9.48 -13.90 -25.41
C THR A 401 -9.02 -12.46 -25.48
N VAL A 402 -8.22 -12.00 -24.50
CA VAL A 402 -7.67 -10.64 -24.48
C VAL A 402 -6.71 -10.44 -25.67
N ALA A 403 -5.82 -11.39 -25.95
CA ALA A 403 -4.87 -11.30 -27.06
C ALA A 403 -5.57 -11.16 -28.43
N ALA A 404 -6.58 -12.00 -28.69
CA ALA A 404 -7.38 -11.91 -29.90
C ALA A 404 -8.10 -10.55 -30.00
N TRP A 405 -8.68 -10.09 -28.88
CA TRP A 405 -9.35 -8.80 -28.82
C TRP A 405 -8.40 -7.63 -29.11
N THR A 406 -7.18 -7.65 -28.55
CA THR A 406 -6.17 -6.59 -28.77
C THR A 406 -5.56 -6.63 -30.18
N ALA A 407 -5.57 -7.78 -30.85
CA ALA A 407 -5.09 -7.90 -32.23
C ALA A 407 -6.05 -7.21 -33.22
N ASP A 408 -7.36 -7.35 -32.99
CA ASP A 408 -8.38 -6.69 -33.81
C ASP A 408 -8.55 -5.20 -33.44
N ARG A 409 -8.19 -4.82 -32.20
CA ARG A 409 -8.42 -3.49 -31.64
C ARG A 409 -7.21 -3.04 -30.80
N PRO A 410 -6.29 -2.25 -31.37
CA PRO A 410 -5.18 -1.68 -30.63
C PRO A 410 -5.68 -0.84 -29.44
N LEU A 411 -4.95 -0.91 -28.32
CA LEU A 411 -5.26 -0.11 -27.14
C LEU A 411 -5.07 1.38 -27.42
N SER A 412 -6.01 2.20 -26.97
CA SER A 412 -5.85 3.66 -27.02
C SER A 412 -4.63 4.10 -26.20
N THR A 413 -4.12 5.31 -26.46
CA THR A 413 -3.04 5.88 -25.64
C THR A 413 -3.46 6.06 -24.18
N ALA A 414 -4.68 6.54 -23.92
CA ALA A 414 -5.19 6.71 -22.56
C ALA A 414 -5.25 5.38 -21.78
N LEU A 415 -5.75 4.32 -22.42
CA LEU A 415 -5.80 2.97 -21.85
C LEU A 415 -4.40 2.42 -21.59
N ARG A 416 -3.46 2.60 -22.53
CA ARG A 416 -2.06 2.19 -22.35
C ARG A 416 -1.40 2.91 -21.17
N ASP A 417 -1.58 4.23 -21.07
CA ASP A 417 -1.00 5.03 -20.00
C ASP A 417 -1.55 4.63 -18.63
N ARG A 418 -2.85 4.33 -18.53
CA ARG A 418 -3.47 3.80 -17.31
C ARG A 418 -2.91 2.43 -16.90
N LEU A 419 -2.55 1.59 -17.87
CA LEU A 419 -1.96 0.25 -17.66
C LEU A 419 -0.43 0.31 -17.47
N ALA A 420 0.22 1.42 -17.80
CA ALA A 420 1.66 1.57 -17.70
C ALA A 420 2.09 1.74 -16.23
N TRP A 421 2.83 0.77 -15.72
CA TRP A 421 3.29 0.66 -14.33
C TRP A 421 4.30 1.74 -13.87
N ARG A 422 4.41 2.89 -14.54
CA ARG A 422 5.59 3.78 -14.40
C ARG A 422 5.31 5.26 -14.20
N SER A 423 4.11 5.75 -14.47
CA SER A 423 3.86 7.18 -14.36
C SER A 423 2.40 7.48 -14.06
N ARG A 424 2.17 8.35 -13.06
CA ARG A 424 0.89 9.05 -12.88
C ARG A 424 0.79 10.34 -13.70
N LEU A 425 1.86 10.70 -14.39
CA LEU A 425 1.97 11.94 -15.16
C LEU A 425 1.47 11.74 -16.59
N SER A 426 0.86 12.78 -17.12
CA SER A 426 0.43 12.89 -18.52
C SER A 426 1.34 13.82 -19.30
N ALA A 427 1.38 13.66 -20.63
CA ALA A 427 2.11 14.56 -21.51
C ALA A 427 1.45 15.94 -21.64
N ALA A 428 0.14 16.03 -21.38
CA ALA A 428 -0.65 17.24 -21.45
C ALA A 428 -1.64 17.31 -20.27
N PRO A 429 -2.07 18.51 -19.84
CA PRO A 429 -3.05 18.65 -18.77
C PRO A 429 -4.33 17.85 -19.04
N LEU A 430 -4.77 17.06 -18.06
CA LEU A 430 -6.01 16.30 -18.12
C LEU A 430 -7.16 17.07 -17.45
N PRO A 431 -8.36 17.12 -18.04
CA PRO A 431 -9.55 17.65 -17.37
C PRO A 431 -10.02 16.68 -16.27
N GLU A 432 -10.79 17.18 -15.30
CA GLU A 432 -11.48 16.30 -14.34
C GLU A 432 -12.40 15.33 -15.05
N ALA A 433 -12.50 14.12 -14.50
CA ALA A 433 -13.39 13.11 -15.04
C ALA A 433 -13.94 12.23 -13.92
N LYS A 434 -15.14 11.71 -14.15
CA LYS A 434 -15.72 10.71 -13.26
C LYS A 434 -15.29 9.33 -13.72
N LEU A 435 -14.81 8.52 -12.78
CA LEU A 435 -14.48 7.13 -13.05
C LEU A 435 -15.78 6.32 -13.19
N ARG A 436 -15.87 5.54 -14.26
CA ARG A 436 -17.03 4.70 -14.59
C ARG A 436 -16.65 3.25 -14.60
N GLU A 437 -17.50 2.44 -13.97
CA GLU A 437 -17.43 0.99 -14.10
C GLU A 437 -17.89 0.58 -15.50
N PRO A 438 -17.10 -0.19 -16.26
CA PRO A 438 -17.59 -0.81 -17.49
C PRO A 438 -18.63 -1.88 -17.16
N ALA A 439 -19.74 -1.89 -17.91
CA ALA A 439 -20.77 -2.91 -17.78
C ALA A 439 -20.18 -4.34 -17.80
N GLY A 440 -20.65 -5.17 -16.85
CA GLY A 440 -20.22 -6.56 -16.71
C GLY A 440 -19.01 -6.79 -15.81
N LEU A 441 -18.28 -5.76 -15.38
CA LEU A 441 -17.12 -5.91 -14.49
C LEU A 441 -17.49 -6.56 -13.14
N ALA A 442 -18.53 -6.05 -12.46
CA ALA A 442 -19.03 -6.64 -11.22
C ALA A 442 -19.42 -8.13 -11.32
N ALA A 443 -19.76 -8.61 -12.53
CA ALA A 443 -20.17 -9.99 -12.78
C ALA A 443 -19.01 -10.95 -13.05
N LEU A 444 -17.81 -10.44 -13.39
CA LEU A 444 -16.63 -11.27 -13.47
C LEU A 444 -16.20 -11.73 -12.07
N SER A 445 -15.63 -12.92 -11.97
CA SER A 445 -14.94 -13.29 -10.73
C SER A 445 -13.73 -12.38 -10.49
N VAL A 446 -13.31 -12.24 -9.23
CA VAL A 446 -12.10 -11.46 -8.91
C VAL A 446 -10.89 -11.99 -9.68
N ALA A 447 -10.76 -13.32 -9.81
CA ALA A 447 -9.71 -13.96 -10.60
C ALA A 447 -9.80 -13.62 -12.10
N GLN A 448 -11.00 -13.65 -12.70
CA GLN A 448 -11.20 -13.27 -14.11
C GLN A 448 -10.80 -11.81 -14.34
N ALA A 449 -11.26 -10.88 -13.49
CA ALA A 449 -10.93 -9.47 -13.62
C ALA A 449 -9.41 -9.20 -13.46
N CYS A 450 -8.75 -9.89 -12.52
CA CYS A 450 -7.29 -9.81 -12.38
C CYS A 450 -6.55 -10.35 -13.62
N LEU A 451 -7.01 -11.46 -14.20
CA LEU A 451 -6.42 -12.05 -15.43
C LEU A 451 -6.60 -11.16 -16.65
N THR A 452 -7.76 -10.49 -16.77
CA THR A 452 -8.00 -9.51 -17.83
C THR A 452 -6.98 -8.38 -17.74
N VAL A 453 -6.77 -7.82 -16.55
CA VAL A 453 -5.78 -6.76 -16.30
C VAL A 453 -4.35 -7.24 -16.55
N ASP A 454 -3.96 -8.42 -16.06
CA ASP A 454 -2.66 -9.06 -16.35
C ASP A 454 -2.39 -9.09 -17.86
N SER A 455 -3.38 -9.56 -18.62
CA SER A 455 -3.26 -9.72 -20.08
C SER A 455 -3.17 -8.37 -20.79
N LEU A 456 -3.95 -7.38 -20.35
CA LEU A 456 -3.92 -6.02 -20.91
C LEU A 456 -2.59 -5.30 -20.62
N ILE A 457 -2.03 -5.43 -19.41
CA ILE A 457 -0.71 -4.88 -19.07
C ILE A 457 0.36 -5.46 -19.99
N ASN A 458 0.33 -6.78 -20.22
CA ASN A 458 1.28 -7.45 -21.11
C ASN A 458 1.13 -6.97 -22.57
N ALA A 459 -0.11 -6.79 -23.05
CA ALA A 459 -0.37 -6.26 -24.38
C ALA A 459 0.12 -4.80 -24.54
N ALA A 460 -0.13 -3.94 -23.55
CA ALA A 460 0.34 -2.56 -23.54
C ALA A 460 1.88 -2.47 -23.55
N ALA A 461 2.55 -3.35 -22.80
CA ALA A 461 4.01 -3.42 -22.78
C ALA A 461 4.62 -3.89 -24.11
N ALA A 462 3.94 -4.80 -24.83
CA ALA A 462 4.38 -5.25 -26.15
C ALA A 462 4.28 -4.13 -27.19
N ALA A 463 3.14 -3.44 -27.26
CA ALA A 463 2.91 -2.32 -28.17
C ALA A 463 3.87 -1.12 -27.92
N GLY A 464 4.33 -0.93 -26.67
CA GLY A 464 5.30 0.10 -26.32
C GLY A 464 6.74 -0.19 -26.79
N LYS A 465 7.07 -1.45 -27.12
CA LYS A 465 8.38 -1.84 -27.65
C LYS A 465 8.47 -1.69 -29.17
N GLU A 466 7.35 -1.74 -29.88
CA GLU A 466 7.31 -1.59 -31.35
C GLU A 466 7.39 -0.12 -31.81
N ASN A 467 7.10 0.83 -30.91
CA ASN A 467 7.13 2.28 -31.17
C ASN A 467 8.38 2.99 -30.61
N ARG A 468 9.40 2.24 -30.21
CA ARG A 468 10.73 2.73 -29.82
C ARG A 468 11.77 2.07 -30.69
#